data_AF-A0A4Q3L2W5-F1
#
_entry.id   AF-A0A4Q3L2W5-F1
#
_cell.length_a   1.000
_cell.length_b   1.000
_cell.length_c   1.000
_cell.angle_alpha   90.00
_cell.angle_beta   90.00
_cell.angle_gamma   90.00
#
_symmetry.space_group_name_H-M   'P 1'
#
loop_
_entity.id
_entity.type
_entity.pdbx_description
1 polymer ?
#
loop_
_entity_poly.entity_id
_entity_poly.type
_entity_poly.pdbx_seq_one_letter_code
_entity_poly.pdbx_strand_id
1 'polypeptide(L)'
;WFCYWWLDRYEPEPRRYKIAAFVWGGVVAVGIALALQIFIQDTWNLSDETMASVVAPLTEEPAKCLFLLLTFIRWRRVIDGFLDGLVYAGIVGIGFAFIENIGYYLASYLGSPDIKIAGAEGATTTFIVRGIFSPFAHPLFTSAFGIALGVAVMVRSKILKTLIVVLGLAASAGLHALWNSSLSYGGAEGFVLAYLALGGLLFLLGVFAIVVRVRQVRVLESSLAYVSERGWIHPAEIPYLSRFGYRRAARRYAKKHHGKVAFRAVRRYQALATQMSFLHAAMMSGRTMPHGVERTYALLPDCGAVLHERDLADLIDAVYPTVELTSLDGFARFRDGQFLLPLLVHEPKSVLLDLLEIDSVTGLWLKDYEAYSLAHPDERPRFEIPLNYRDAVRAKLRQHPHGNQPYLIDEQAYSPETGLHMERLLAETGYEIF
;
A
#
# COMPACT_ATOMS: atom_id res chain seq x y z
N TRP A 1 -10.60 -8.71 5.92
CA TRP A 1 -9.30 -9.26 5.46
C TRP A 1 -8.81 -8.62 4.16
N PHE A 2 -9.52 -8.76 3.03
CA PHE A 2 -9.06 -8.24 1.72
C PHE A 2 -8.89 -6.72 1.66
N CYS A 3 -9.75 -5.95 2.35
CA CYS A 3 -9.64 -4.49 2.43
C CYS A 3 -8.32 -4.04 3.07
N TYR A 4 -7.92 -4.67 4.18
CA TYR A 4 -6.63 -4.39 4.84
C TYR A 4 -5.44 -4.76 3.96
N TRP A 5 -5.52 -5.89 3.24
CA TRP A 5 -4.51 -6.27 2.25
C TRP A 5 -4.44 -5.36 1.02
N TRP A 6 -5.49 -4.60 0.75
CA TRP A 6 -5.50 -3.57 -0.30
C TRP A 6 -4.89 -2.26 0.22
N LEU A 7 -5.23 -1.87 1.46
CA LEU A 7 -4.67 -0.71 2.15
C LEU A 7 -3.15 -0.85 2.36
N ASP A 8 -2.65 -2.05 2.66
CA ASP A 8 -1.24 -2.33 2.97
C ASP A 8 -0.36 -2.64 1.73
N ARG A 9 -0.85 -2.37 0.50
CA ARG A 9 -0.18 -2.89 -0.71
C ARG A 9 1.02 -2.09 -1.25
N TYR A 10 1.23 -0.82 -0.89
CA TYR A 10 2.35 0.00 -1.37
C TYR A 10 3.61 -0.15 -0.53
N GLU A 11 3.46 -0.22 0.80
CA GLU A 11 4.50 -0.58 1.75
C GLU A 11 4.10 -1.92 2.38
N PRO A 12 4.25 -3.04 1.64
CA PRO A 12 3.74 -4.32 2.11
C PRO A 12 4.46 -4.75 3.37
N GLU A 13 3.72 -4.66 4.48
CA GLU A 13 4.18 -5.12 5.78
C GLU A 13 4.53 -6.62 5.74
N PRO A 14 5.58 -7.07 6.46
CA PRO A 14 6.00 -8.45 6.44
C PRO A 14 4.86 -9.38 6.89
N ARG A 15 4.53 -10.39 6.06
CA ARG A 15 3.38 -11.28 6.28
C ARG A 15 3.37 -11.94 7.66
N ARG A 16 4.56 -12.21 8.22
CA ARG A 16 4.72 -12.77 9.57
C ARG A 16 4.01 -11.94 10.64
N TYR A 17 4.01 -10.62 10.54
CA TYR A 17 3.34 -9.75 11.50
C TYR A 17 1.84 -9.75 11.35
N LYS A 18 1.33 -9.77 10.12
CA LYS A 18 -0.11 -9.87 9.86
C LYS A 18 -0.67 -11.20 10.35
N ILE A 19 0.07 -12.29 10.15
CA ILE A 19 -0.30 -13.60 10.70
C ILE A 19 -0.21 -13.57 12.23
N ALA A 20 0.87 -13.04 12.79
CA ALA A 20 1.03 -12.91 14.24
C ALA A 20 -0.08 -12.06 14.87
N ALA A 21 -0.49 -10.97 14.21
CA ALA A 21 -1.60 -10.11 14.64
C ALA A 21 -2.93 -10.88 14.68
N PHE A 22 -3.22 -11.64 13.63
CA PHE A 22 -4.42 -12.47 13.55
C PHE A 22 -4.41 -13.55 14.64
N VAL A 23 -3.29 -14.28 14.78
CA VAL A 23 -3.13 -15.34 15.79
C VAL A 23 -3.18 -14.77 17.20
N TRP A 24 -2.55 -13.61 17.44
CA TRP A 24 -2.64 -12.92 18.72
C TRP A 24 -4.09 -12.58 19.05
N GLY A 25 -4.81 -11.95 18.11
CA GLY A 25 -6.21 -11.61 18.28
C GLY A 25 -7.06 -12.82 18.64
N GLY A 26 -6.93 -13.92 17.90
CA GLY A 26 -7.76 -15.11 18.10
C GLY A 26 -7.37 -15.95 19.32
N VAL A 27 -6.09 -16.08 19.63
CA VAL A 27 -5.62 -17.04 20.66
C VAL A 27 -5.22 -16.32 21.94
N VAL A 28 -4.26 -15.41 21.85
CA VAL A 28 -3.66 -14.78 23.03
C VAL A 28 -4.62 -13.78 23.66
N ALA A 29 -5.22 -12.90 22.86
CA ALA A 29 -6.13 -11.88 23.36
C ALA A 29 -7.42 -12.50 23.91
N VAL A 30 -7.99 -13.51 23.23
CA VAL A 30 -9.14 -14.27 23.75
C VAL A 30 -8.76 -14.99 25.07
N GLY A 31 -7.60 -15.67 25.12
CA GLY A 31 -7.16 -16.35 26.34
C GLY A 31 -6.97 -15.41 27.53
N ILE A 32 -6.35 -14.24 27.32
CA ILE A 32 -6.19 -13.22 28.35
C ILE A 32 -7.55 -12.67 28.79
N ALA A 33 -8.42 -12.33 27.84
CA ALA A 33 -9.73 -11.75 28.13
C ALA A 33 -10.59 -12.74 28.91
N LEU A 34 -10.68 -14.00 28.48
CA LEU A 34 -11.44 -15.04 29.16
C LEU A 34 -10.91 -15.27 30.58
N ALA A 35 -9.60 -15.39 30.77
CA ALA A 35 -9.01 -15.58 32.09
C ALA A 35 -9.34 -14.42 33.05
N LEU A 36 -9.26 -13.18 32.57
CA LEU A 36 -9.62 -12.00 33.36
C LEU A 36 -11.11 -11.94 33.65
N GLN A 37 -11.96 -12.23 32.67
CA GLN A 37 -13.42 -12.23 32.83
C GLN A 37 -13.87 -13.29 33.84
N ILE A 38 -13.34 -14.52 33.76
CA ILE A 38 -13.63 -15.59 34.73
C ILE A 38 -13.20 -15.17 36.14
N PHE A 39 -11.96 -14.67 36.29
CA PHE A 39 -11.48 -14.21 37.58
C PHE A 39 -12.34 -13.08 38.16
N ILE A 40 -12.74 -12.11 37.32
CA ILE A 40 -13.60 -11.00 37.73
C ILE A 40 -14.98 -11.51 38.15
N GLN A 41 -15.57 -12.43 37.38
CA GLN A 41 -16.87 -13.03 37.71
C GLN A 41 -16.81 -13.78 39.04
N ASP A 42 -15.80 -14.62 39.25
CA ASP A 42 -15.66 -15.41 40.47
C ASP A 42 -15.41 -14.53 41.72
N THR A 43 -14.74 -13.39 41.54
CA THR A 43 -14.38 -12.50 42.64
C THR A 43 -15.51 -11.56 43.05
N TRP A 44 -16.21 -10.98 42.07
CA TRP A 44 -17.19 -9.91 42.31
C TRP A 44 -18.64 -10.31 42.03
N ASN A 45 -18.88 -11.48 41.41
CA ASN A 45 -20.20 -12.00 41.04
C ASN A 45 -21.11 -10.92 40.43
N LEU A 46 -20.62 -10.29 39.36
CA LEU A 46 -21.31 -9.19 38.67
C LEU A 46 -22.46 -9.74 37.82
N SER A 47 -23.39 -8.86 37.44
CA SER A 47 -24.49 -9.22 36.53
C SER A 47 -23.97 -9.49 35.12
N ASP A 48 -24.66 -10.35 34.36
CA ASP A 48 -24.32 -10.66 32.96
C ASP A 48 -24.28 -9.40 32.09
N GLU A 49 -25.17 -8.43 32.33
CA GLU A 49 -25.18 -7.15 31.61
C GLU A 49 -23.92 -6.33 31.89
N THR A 50 -23.45 -6.33 33.15
CA THR A 50 -22.24 -5.61 33.55
C THR A 50 -21.00 -6.30 32.98
N MET A 51 -20.99 -7.64 32.99
CA MET A 51 -19.94 -8.44 32.39
C MET A 51 -19.82 -8.16 30.89
N ALA A 52 -20.92 -8.20 30.17
CA ALA A 52 -20.95 -7.93 28.73
C ALA A 52 -20.66 -6.46 28.40
N SER A 53 -21.21 -5.51 29.14
CA SER A 53 -21.19 -4.10 28.74
C SER A 53 -19.97 -3.32 29.23
N VAL A 54 -19.34 -3.76 30.32
CA VAL A 54 -18.22 -3.06 30.96
C VAL A 54 -16.97 -3.94 31.03
N VAL A 55 -17.09 -5.14 31.59
CA VAL A 55 -15.92 -6.01 31.84
C VAL A 55 -15.32 -6.54 30.55
N ALA A 56 -16.15 -7.02 29.62
CA ALA A 56 -15.69 -7.50 28.31
C ALA A 56 -14.88 -6.41 27.56
N PRO A 57 -15.40 -5.18 27.34
CA PRO A 57 -14.61 -4.11 26.72
C PRO A 57 -13.30 -3.78 27.44
N LEU A 58 -13.31 -3.73 28.79
CA LEU A 58 -12.14 -3.40 29.59
C LEU A 58 -11.10 -4.52 29.67
N THR A 59 -11.46 -5.76 29.34
CA THR A 59 -10.54 -6.89 29.31
C THR A 59 -10.06 -7.19 27.88
N GLU A 60 -10.99 -7.19 26.93
CA GLU A 60 -10.73 -7.56 25.54
C GLU A 60 -9.95 -6.51 24.76
N GLU A 61 -10.32 -5.23 24.87
CA GLU A 61 -9.62 -4.18 24.11
C GLU A 61 -8.18 -4.05 24.57
N PRO A 62 -7.85 -4.00 25.89
CA PRO A 62 -6.44 -4.03 26.31
C PRO A 62 -5.69 -5.28 25.88
N ALA A 63 -6.31 -6.47 25.95
CA ALA A 63 -5.68 -7.72 25.51
C ALA A 63 -5.34 -7.72 24.01
N LYS A 64 -6.23 -7.18 23.17
CA LYS A 64 -6.00 -6.96 21.74
C LYS A 64 -4.94 -5.87 21.49
N CYS A 65 -5.10 -4.72 22.14
CA CYS A 65 -4.23 -3.56 21.99
C CYS A 65 -2.80 -3.82 22.47
N LEU A 66 -2.60 -4.77 23.40
CA LEU A 66 -1.28 -5.17 23.88
C LEU A 66 -0.36 -5.61 22.73
N PHE A 67 -0.88 -6.31 21.73
CA PHE A 67 -0.10 -6.66 20.53
C PHE A 67 0.43 -5.43 19.80
N LEU A 68 -0.43 -4.44 19.60
CA LEU A 68 -0.09 -3.21 18.89
C LEU A 68 0.91 -2.38 19.70
N LEU A 69 0.72 -2.30 21.02
CA LEU A 69 1.62 -1.60 21.93
C LEU A 69 3.00 -2.27 21.97
N LEU A 70 3.06 -3.60 22.07
CA LEU A 70 4.32 -4.35 22.04
C LEU A 70 5.02 -4.17 20.70
N THR A 71 4.28 -4.28 19.59
CA THR A 71 4.81 -4.05 18.23
C THR A 71 5.35 -2.64 18.08
N PHE A 72 4.62 -1.63 18.58
CA PHE A 72 5.05 -0.24 18.55
C PHE A 72 6.28 0.04 19.41
N ILE A 73 6.37 -0.52 20.63
CA ILE A 73 7.51 -0.28 21.52
C ILE A 73 8.75 -1.01 21.02
N ARG A 74 8.61 -2.29 20.66
CA ARG A 74 9.75 -3.12 20.27
C ARG A 74 10.17 -2.79 18.85
N TRP A 75 9.24 -2.78 17.89
CA TRP A 75 9.52 -2.79 16.46
C TRP A 75 8.87 -1.57 15.77
N ARG A 76 9.32 -0.37 16.17
CA ARG A 76 8.84 0.94 15.67
C ARG A 76 8.81 1.13 14.15
N ARG A 77 9.48 0.27 13.38
CA ARG A 77 9.47 0.28 11.92
C ARG A 77 8.25 -0.43 11.30
N VAL A 78 7.42 -1.09 12.11
CA VAL A 78 6.25 -1.87 11.67
C VAL A 78 4.95 -1.05 11.76
N ILE A 79 4.89 -0.10 12.69
CA ILE A 79 3.79 0.86 12.81
C ILE A 79 4.43 2.23 12.76
N ASP A 80 4.58 2.78 11.55
CA ASP A 80 5.19 4.08 11.28
C ASP A 80 4.17 5.13 10.77
N GLY A 81 2.94 4.71 10.47
CA GLY A 81 1.87 5.62 10.08
C GLY A 81 0.47 5.23 10.55
N PHE A 82 -0.48 6.10 10.19
CA PHE A 82 -1.91 5.93 10.43
C PHE A 82 -2.46 4.64 9.79
N LEU A 83 -2.09 4.37 8.54
CA LEU A 83 -2.63 3.23 7.78
C LEU A 83 -2.13 1.90 8.36
N ASP A 84 -0.89 1.83 8.84
CA ASP A 84 -0.29 0.61 9.37
C ASP A 84 -0.92 0.29 10.72
N GLY A 85 -1.10 1.31 11.56
CA GLY A 85 -1.88 1.21 12.80
C GLY A 85 -3.30 0.68 12.54
N LEU A 86 -4.00 1.22 11.55
CA LEU A 86 -5.35 0.78 11.14
C LEU A 86 -5.35 -0.68 10.63
N VAL A 87 -4.37 -1.07 9.83
CA VAL A 87 -4.25 -2.42 9.24
C VAL A 87 -3.99 -3.46 10.31
N TYR A 88 -2.99 -3.25 11.17
CA TYR A 88 -2.65 -4.20 12.22
C TYR A 88 -3.78 -4.33 13.25
N ALA A 89 -4.36 -3.22 13.68
CA ALA A 89 -5.49 -3.23 14.59
C ALA A 89 -6.70 -3.95 14.02
N GLY A 90 -7.03 -3.68 12.75
CA GLY A 90 -8.09 -4.38 12.05
C GLY A 90 -7.85 -5.89 11.97
N ILE A 91 -6.61 -6.33 11.73
CA ILE A 91 -6.27 -7.75 11.66
C ILE A 91 -6.35 -8.43 13.03
N VAL A 92 -5.87 -7.78 14.10
CA VAL A 92 -6.06 -8.27 15.48
C VAL A 92 -7.55 -8.41 15.79
N GLY A 93 -8.35 -7.38 15.49
CA GLY A 93 -9.80 -7.38 15.70
C GLY A 93 -10.51 -8.49 14.91
N ILE A 94 -10.10 -8.76 13.66
CA ILE A 94 -10.63 -9.88 12.87
C ILE A 94 -10.29 -11.22 13.52
N GLY A 95 -9.04 -11.41 13.97
CA GLY A 95 -8.62 -12.65 14.62
C GLY A 95 -9.42 -12.93 15.89
N PHE A 96 -9.62 -11.90 16.71
CA PHE A 96 -10.44 -11.97 17.92
C PHE A 96 -11.88 -12.33 17.61
N ALA A 97 -12.53 -11.56 16.72
CA ALA A 97 -13.92 -11.79 16.32
C ALA A 97 -14.13 -13.19 15.73
N PHE A 98 -13.13 -13.75 15.02
CA PHE A 98 -13.22 -15.09 14.47
C PHE A 98 -13.40 -16.16 15.56
N ILE A 99 -12.56 -16.15 16.59
CA ILE A 99 -12.63 -17.14 17.68
C ILE A 99 -13.84 -16.87 18.58
N GLU A 100 -14.11 -15.61 18.89
CA GLU A 100 -15.26 -15.24 19.72
C GLU A 100 -16.58 -15.65 19.05
N ASN A 101 -16.74 -15.40 17.75
CA ASN A 101 -17.96 -15.79 17.01
C ASN A 101 -18.19 -17.31 17.04
N ILE A 102 -17.14 -18.13 16.99
CA ILE A 102 -17.28 -19.59 17.13
C ILE A 102 -17.90 -19.93 18.50
N GLY A 103 -17.46 -19.27 19.57
CA GLY A 103 -18.05 -19.43 20.90
C GLY A 103 -19.52 -19.05 20.94
N TYR A 104 -19.88 -17.88 20.38
CA TYR A 104 -21.28 -17.44 20.30
C TYR A 104 -22.15 -18.38 19.46
N TYR A 105 -21.66 -18.91 18.34
CA TYR A 105 -22.40 -19.85 17.51
C TYR A 105 -22.62 -21.17 18.24
N LEU A 106 -21.59 -21.67 18.93
CA LEU A 106 -21.70 -22.89 19.73
C LEU A 106 -22.69 -22.70 20.89
N ALA A 107 -22.61 -21.59 21.61
CA ALA A 107 -23.55 -21.27 22.70
C ALA A 107 -25.00 -21.16 22.19
N SER A 108 -25.20 -20.49 21.05
CA SER A 108 -26.53 -20.34 20.43
C SER A 108 -27.07 -21.67 19.89
N TYR A 109 -26.19 -22.58 19.46
CA TYR A 109 -26.57 -23.91 19.01
C TYR A 109 -26.95 -24.82 20.18
N LEU A 110 -26.13 -24.85 21.24
CA LEU A 110 -26.35 -25.71 22.40
C LEU A 110 -27.56 -25.25 23.24
N GLY A 111 -27.86 -23.95 23.24
CA GLY A 111 -28.97 -23.37 23.98
C GLY A 111 -28.71 -23.26 25.49
N SER A 112 -29.47 -22.39 26.15
CA SER A 112 -29.56 -22.30 27.61
C SER A 112 -31.03 -22.10 28.01
N PRO A 113 -31.41 -22.30 29.28
CA PRO A 113 -32.78 -22.09 29.76
C PRO A 113 -33.38 -20.71 29.42
N ASP A 114 -32.53 -19.70 29.25
CA ASP A 114 -32.93 -18.32 28.98
C ASP A 114 -32.93 -17.97 27.48
N ILE A 115 -32.45 -18.87 26.61
CA ILE A 115 -32.35 -18.67 25.17
C ILE A 115 -33.58 -19.27 24.49
N LYS A 116 -34.49 -18.41 24.01
CA LYS A 116 -35.76 -18.80 23.37
C LYS A 116 -35.59 -19.51 22.02
N ILE A 117 -34.46 -19.32 21.34
CA ILE A 117 -34.18 -19.86 19.99
C ILE A 117 -32.83 -20.58 20.03
N ALA A 118 -32.84 -21.92 20.00
CA ALA A 118 -31.64 -22.77 20.10
C ALA A 118 -31.46 -23.65 18.84
N GLY A 119 -30.42 -24.47 18.82
CA GLY A 119 -30.13 -25.37 17.70
C GLY A 119 -29.70 -24.64 16.43
N ALA A 120 -30.06 -25.20 15.27
CA ALA A 120 -29.69 -24.63 13.98
C ALA A 120 -30.26 -23.21 13.78
N GLU A 121 -31.46 -22.94 14.28
CA GLU A 121 -32.11 -21.63 14.16
C GLU A 121 -31.39 -20.56 15.00
N GLY A 122 -31.05 -20.89 16.26
CA GLY A 122 -30.30 -19.98 17.14
C GLY A 122 -28.92 -19.65 16.57
N ALA A 123 -28.17 -20.68 16.14
CA ALA A 123 -26.87 -20.50 15.49
C ALA A 123 -26.96 -19.66 14.20
N THR A 124 -27.99 -19.88 13.39
CA THR A 124 -28.21 -19.11 12.14
C THR A 124 -28.52 -17.65 12.43
N THR A 125 -29.36 -17.38 13.44
CA THR A 125 -29.71 -16.02 13.85
C THR A 125 -28.47 -15.26 14.33
N THR A 126 -27.67 -15.89 15.20
CA THR A 126 -26.42 -15.31 15.70
C THR A 126 -25.40 -15.12 14.57
N PHE A 127 -25.33 -16.04 13.60
CA PHE A 127 -24.49 -15.89 12.41
C PHE A 127 -24.92 -14.68 11.56
N ILE A 128 -26.20 -14.47 11.33
CA ILE A 128 -26.69 -13.31 10.56
C ILE A 128 -26.32 -12.02 11.29
N VAL A 129 -26.63 -11.90 12.58
CA VAL A 129 -26.35 -10.68 13.35
C VAL A 129 -24.84 -10.41 13.43
N ARG A 130 -24.05 -11.41 13.84
CA ARG A 130 -22.62 -11.21 14.12
C ARG A 130 -21.74 -11.30 12.87
N GLY A 131 -22.06 -12.22 11.97
CA GLY A 131 -21.29 -12.54 10.77
C GLY A 131 -21.61 -11.65 9.58
N ILE A 132 -22.86 -11.20 9.43
CA ILE A 132 -23.29 -10.38 8.27
C ILE A 132 -23.45 -8.91 8.68
N PHE A 133 -24.17 -8.62 9.77
CA PHE A 133 -24.46 -7.24 10.16
C PHE A 133 -23.30 -6.57 10.92
N SER A 134 -22.57 -7.29 11.78
CA SER A 134 -21.46 -6.71 12.55
C SER A 134 -20.05 -7.28 12.30
N PRO A 135 -19.64 -7.66 11.07
CA PRO A 135 -18.33 -8.30 10.82
C PRO A 135 -17.13 -7.37 11.08
N PHE A 136 -17.38 -6.07 11.17
CA PHE A 136 -16.35 -5.04 11.35
C PHE A 136 -16.38 -4.37 12.73
N ALA A 137 -17.20 -4.85 13.68
CA ALA A 137 -17.29 -4.29 15.02
C ALA A 137 -15.93 -4.30 15.76
N HIS A 138 -15.38 -5.49 16.08
CA HIS A 138 -14.07 -5.57 16.75
C HIS A 138 -12.94 -4.91 15.95
N PRO A 139 -12.85 -5.06 14.62
CA PRO A 139 -11.89 -4.29 13.82
C PRO A 139 -12.02 -2.78 13.99
N LEU A 140 -13.24 -2.22 14.04
CA LEU A 140 -13.47 -0.79 14.25
C LEU A 140 -13.01 -0.34 15.63
N PHE A 141 -13.37 -1.08 16.69
CA PHE A 141 -13.02 -0.71 18.07
C PHE A 141 -11.51 -0.66 18.25
N THR A 142 -10.83 -1.77 17.95
CA THR A 142 -9.37 -1.88 18.08
C THR A 142 -8.64 -0.91 17.15
N SER A 143 -9.23 -0.54 16.01
CA SER A 143 -8.67 0.49 15.13
C SER A 143 -8.54 1.86 15.78
N ALA A 144 -9.38 2.22 16.75
CA ALA A 144 -9.23 3.48 17.49
C ALA A 144 -7.86 3.57 18.18
N PHE A 145 -7.40 2.48 18.80
CA PHE A 145 -6.06 2.40 19.39
C PHE A 145 -4.95 2.34 18.33
N GLY A 146 -5.14 1.57 17.26
CA GLY A 146 -4.19 1.50 16.15
C GLY A 146 -3.92 2.87 15.52
N ILE A 147 -4.98 3.65 15.30
CA ILE A 147 -4.92 5.03 14.80
C ILE A 147 -4.17 5.93 15.78
N ALA A 148 -4.48 5.83 17.07
CA ALA A 148 -3.79 6.60 18.10
C ALA A 148 -2.28 6.30 18.12
N LEU A 149 -1.88 5.04 17.97
CA LEU A 149 -0.47 4.66 17.83
C LEU A 149 0.16 5.26 16.57
N GLY A 150 -0.51 5.21 15.43
CA GLY A 150 -0.03 5.83 14.20
C GLY A 150 0.16 7.34 14.32
N VAL A 151 -0.74 8.03 15.03
CA VAL A 151 -0.59 9.47 15.35
C VAL A 151 0.56 9.69 16.32
N ALA A 152 0.70 8.84 17.33
CA ALA A 152 1.75 8.91 18.33
C ALA A 152 3.17 8.81 17.70
N VAL A 153 3.35 8.09 16.58
CA VAL A 153 4.62 8.05 15.83
C VAL A 153 5.07 9.47 15.44
N MET A 154 4.15 10.33 15.01
CA MET A 154 4.44 11.67 14.51
C MET A 154 4.74 12.68 15.62
N VAL A 155 4.52 12.32 16.88
CA VAL A 155 4.65 13.22 18.04
C VAL A 155 6.01 13.03 18.72
N ARG A 156 6.75 14.13 18.89
CA ARG A 156 8.05 14.14 19.60
C ARG A 156 7.92 14.18 21.13
N SER A 157 6.92 14.88 21.67
CA SER A 157 6.70 14.98 23.12
C SER A 157 6.29 13.64 23.72
N LYS A 158 7.03 13.17 24.74
CA LYS A 158 6.75 11.92 25.45
C LYS A 158 5.40 11.96 26.18
N ILE A 159 5.07 13.10 26.79
CA ILE A 159 3.82 13.29 27.53
C ILE A 159 2.63 13.20 26.56
N LEU A 160 2.67 13.96 25.46
CA LEU A 160 1.60 13.96 24.48
C LEU A 160 1.46 12.58 23.81
N LYS A 161 2.56 11.90 23.56
CA LYS A 161 2.57 10.51 23.06
C LYS A 161 1.83 9.56 24.00
N THR A 162 2.14 9.59 25.30
CA THR A 162 1.45 8.77 26.30
C THR A 162 -0.03 9.13 26.37
N LEU A 163 -0.38 10.42 26.37
CA LEU A 163 -1.79 10.86 26.38
C LEU A 163 -2.55 10.33 25.17
N ILE A 164 -1.99 10.42 23.96
CA ILE A 164 -2.62 9.90 22.74
C ILE A 164 -2.86 8.39 22.86
N VAL A 165 -1.87 7.62 23.34
CA VAL A 165 -1.99 6.17 23.51
C VAL A 165 -3.09 5.83 24.53
N VAL A 166 -3.12 6.51 25.68
CA VAL A 166 -4.14 6.30 26.72
C VAL A 166 -5.53 6.65 26.21
N LEU A 167 -5.68 7.80 25.55
CA LEU A 167 -6.95 8.22 24.95
C LEU A 167 -7.41 7.27 23.85
N GLY A 168 -6.48 6.74 23.04
CA GLY A 168 -6.78 5.73 22.04
C GLY A 168 -7.30 4.43 22.66
N LEU A 169 -6.74 4.01 23.79
CA LEU A 169 -7.16 2.80 24.48
C LEU A 169 -8.55 2.99 25.10
N ALA A 170 -8.76 4.15 25.73
CA ALA A 170 -10.05 4.55 26.28
C ALA A 170 -11.13 4.63 25.17
N ALA A 171 -10.79 5.18 24.00
CA ALA A 171 -11.69 5.23 22.86
C ALA A 171 -12.01 3.82 22.32
N SER A 172 -11.03 2.93 22.24
CA SER A 172 -11.22 1.53 21.84
C SER A 172 -12.21 0.82 22.76
N ALA A 173 -11.96 0.86 24.08
CA ALA A 173 -12.84 0.28 25.09
C ALA A 173 -14.22 0.96 25.11
N GLY A 174 -14.27 2.28 24.94
CA GLY A 174 -15.51 3.04 24.92
C GLY A 174 -16.42 2.73 23.74
N LEU A 175 -15.86 2.56 22.52
CA LEU A 175 -16.65 2.17 21.35
C LEU A 175 -17.22 0.76 21.50
N HIS A 176 -16.43 -0.16 22.07
CA HIS A 176 -16.89 -1.52 22.33
C HIS A 176 -17.95 -1.55 23.44
N ALA A 177 -17.72 -0.83 24.54
CA ALA A 177 -18.70 -0.69 25.62
C ALA A 177 -20.00 -0.05 25.11
N LEU A 178 -19.92 0.95 24.23
CA LEU A 178 -21.09 1.56 23.61
C LEU A 178 -21.90 0.54 22.79
N TRP A 179 -21.22 -0.30 21.99
CA TRP A 179 -21.88 -1.35 21.22
C TRP A 179 -22.58 -2.37 22.14
N ASN A 180 -21.90 -2.90 23.16
CA ASN A 180 -22.51 -3.89 24.07
C ASN A 180 -23.62 -3.27 24.92
N SER A 181 -23.39 -2.07 25.47
CA SER A 181 -24.38 -1.35 26.27
C SER A 181 -25.64 -0.97 25.49
N SER A 182 -25.51 -0.75 24.17
CA SER A 182 -26.63 -0.33 23.32
C SER A 182 -27.77 -1.34 23.33
N LEU A 183 -27.45 -2.63 23.34
CA LEU A 183 -28.44 -3.70 23.43
C LEU A 183 -28.87 -3.95 24.88
N SER A 184 -27.91 -4.03 25.80
CA SER A 184 -28.16 -4.35 27.22
C SER A 184 -29.03 -3.32 27.94
N TYR A 185 -28.84 -2.03 27.66
CA TYR A 185 -29.54 -0.93 28.34
C TYR A 185 -30.45 -0.12 27.43
N GLY A 186 -30.16 -0.06 26.12
CA GLY A 186 -30.94 0.70 25.14
C GLY A 186 -31.98 -0.12 24.37
N GLY A 187 -32.01 -1.44 24.56
CA GLY A 187 -32.90 -2.33 23.83
C GLY A 187 -32.70 -2.26 22.31
N ALA A 188 -33.76 -2.55 21.55
CA ALA A 188 -33.69 -2.56 20.08
C ALA A 188 -33.40 -1.16 19.50
N GLU A 189 -34.01 -0.10 20.05
CA GLU A 189 -33.81 1.27 19.59
C GLU A 189 -32.37 1.75 19.80
N GLY A 190 -31.83 1.52 21.01
CA GLY A 190 -30.45 1.83 21.33
C GLY A 190 -29.46 1.08 20.44
N PHE A 191 -29.71 -0.22 20.20
CA PHE A 191 -28.90 -1.03 19.30
C PHE A 191 -28.91 -0.49 17.86
N VAL A 192 -30.08 -0.14 17.31
CA VAL A 192 -30.19 0.43 15.96
C VAL A 192 -29.45 1.77 15.86
N LEU A 193 -29.58 2.63 16.87
CA LEU A 193 -28.86 3.91 16.92
C LEU A 193 -27.34 3.70 16.95
N ALA A 194 -26.84 2.82 17.82
CA ALA A 194 -25.42 2.50 17.90
C ALA A 194 -24.91 1.86 16.60
N TYR A 195 -25.71 0.98 15.99
CA TYR A 195 -25.40 0.36 14.70
C TYR A 195 -25.21 1.40 13.59
N LEU A 196 -26.13 2.36 13.46
CA LEU A 196 -26.03 3.42 12.46
C LEU A 196 -24.88 4.37 12.75
N ALA A 197 -24.66 4.75 14.01
CA ALA A 197 -23.58 5.65 14.41
C ALA A 197 -22.19 5.01 14.15
N LEU A 198 -21.99 3.76 14.56
CA LEU A 198 -20.73 3.05 14.36
C LEU A 198 -20.52 2.64 12.91
N GLY A 199 -21.60 2.30 12.18
CA GLY A 199 -21.56 2.10 10.73
C GLY A 199 -21.14 3.37 9.98
N GLY A 200 -21.68 4.52 10.37
CA GLY A 200 -21.28 5.83 9.86
C GLY A 200 -19.81 6.15 10.16
N LEU A 201 -19.35 5.89 11.38
CA LEU A 201 -17.94 6.05 11.77
C LEU A 201 -17.02 5.15 10.93
N LEU A 202 -17.38 3.88 10.72
CA LEU A 202 -16.64 2.95 9.88
C LEU A 202 -16.58 3.43 8.42
N PHE A 203 -17.69 3.94 7.89
CA PHE A 203 -17.75 4.52 6.55
C PHE A 203 -16.81 5.71 6.41
N LEU A 204 -16.88 6.67 7.35
CA LEU A 204 -15.99 7.83 7.36
C LEU A 204 -14.52 7.44 7.48
N LEU A 205 -14.22 6.46 8.33
CA LEU A 205 -12.86 5.92 8.47
C LEU A 205 -12.38 5.26 7.17
N GLY A 206 -13.25 4.53 6.49
CA GLY A 206 -12.97 3.93 5.18
C GLY A 206 -12.68 4.98 4.11
N VAL A 207 -13.52 6.02 4.02
CA VAL A 207 -13.30 7.18 3.12
C VAL A 207 -11.97 7.86 3.44
N PHE A 208 -11.70 8.14 4.71
CA PHE A 208 -10.45 8.76 5.14
C PHE A 208 -9.23 7.89 4.78
N ALA A 209 -9.30 6.58 5.01
CA ALA A 209 -8.24 5.65 4.62
C ALA A 209 -8.00 5.64 3.10
N ILE A 210 -9.06 5.71 2.29
CA ILE A 210 -8.96 5.85 0.82
C ILE A 210 -8.32 7.19 0.44
N VAL A 211 -8.69 8.30 1.07
CA VAL A 211 -8.12 9.62 0.80
C VAL A 211 -6.63 9.66 1.13
N VAL A 212 -6.25 9.16 2.32
CA VAL A 212 -4.83 9.03 2.72
C VAL A 212 -4.09 8.16 1.72
N ARG A 213 -4.72 7.06 1.27
CA ARG A 213 -4.14 6.16 0.28
C ARG A 213 -3.91 6.83 -1.08
N VAL A 214 -4.87 7.58 -1.59
CA VAL A 214 -4.73 8.31 -2.85
C VAL A 214 -3.64 9.38 -2.73
N ARG A 215 -3.53 10.04 -1.57
CA ARG A 215 -2.44 10.99 -1.30
C ARG A 215 -1.06 10.33 -1.32
N GLN A 216 -0.90 9.14 -0.73
CA GLN A 216 0.37 8.38 -0.80
C GLN A 216 0.79 8.11 -2.25
N VAL A 217 -0.16 7.75 -3.13
CA VAL A 217 0.13 7.53 -4.55
C VAL A 217 0.61 8.81 -5.23
N ARG A 218 -0.01 9.95 -4.94
CA ARG A 218 0.43 11.23 -5.53
C ARG A 218 1.83 11.63 -5.07
N VAL A 219 2.15 11.42 -3.79
CA VAL A 219 3.50 11.67 -3.25
C VAL A 219 4.54 10.74 -3.88
N LEU A 220 4.16 9.49 -4.13
CA LEU A 220 4.98 8.53 -4.86
C LEU A 220 5.22 8.99 -6.31
N GLU A 221 4.16 9.35 -7.04
CA GLU A 221 4.24 9.85 -8.42
C GLU A 221 5.06 11.14 -8.52
N SER A 222 4.89 12.10 -7.61
CA SER A 222 5.66 13.34 -7.61
C SER A 222 7.15 13.10 -7.34
N SER A 223 7.47 12.16 -6.45
CA SER A 223 8.86 11.80 -6.16
C SER A 223 9.51 11.03 -7.31
N LEU A 224 8.76 10.15 -7.99
CA LEU A 224 9.22 9.48 -9.20
C LEU A 224 9.43 10.47 -10.35
N ALA A 225 8.56 11.47 -10.51
CA ALA A 225 8.73 12.51 -11.53
C ALA A 225 10.06 13.27 -11.34
N TYR A 226 10.39 13.65 -10.11
CA TYR A 226 11.67 14.31 -9.80
C TYR A 226 12.91 13.45 -10.10
N VAL A 227 12.81 12.14 -9.89
CA VAL A 227 13.86 11.18 -10.24
C VAL A 227 13.94 11.00 -11.75
N SER A 228 12.79 11.07 -12.44
CA SER A 228 12.72 11.00 -13.89
C SER A 228 13.33 12.23 -14.58
N GLU A 229 13.10 13.43 -14.04
CA GLU A 229 13.72 14.68 -14.49
C GLU A 229 15.26 14.64 -14.43
N ARG A 230 15.84 13.77 -13.59
CA ARG A 230 17.29 13.52 -13.50
C ARG A 230 17.79 12.44 -14.45
N GLY A 231 16.92 11.82 -15.24
CA GLY A 231 17.25 10.77 -16.19
C GLY A 231 17.48 9.38 -15.59
N TRP A 232 17.09 9.14 -14.33
CA TRP A 232 17.31 7.84 -13.67
C TRP A 232 16.23 6.80 -14.03
N ILE A 233 15.03 7.26 -14.37
CA ILE A 233 13.90 6.43 -14.82
C ILE A 233 13.17 7.15 -15.94
N HIS A 234 12.61 6.41 -16.90
CA HIS A 234 11.87 7.02 -17.99
C HIS A 234 10.46 7.48 -17.51
N PRO A 235 9.94 8.64 -17.93
CA PRO A 235 8.64 9.16 -17.47
C PRO A 235 7.48 8.19 -17.70
N ALA A 236 7.51 7.44 -18.80
CA ALA A 236 6.50 6.43 -19.13
C ALA A 236 6.47 5.23 -18.15
N GLU A 237 7.51 5.05 -17.32
CA GLU A 237 7.55 3.99 -16.32
C GLU A 237 6.75 4.35 -15.06
N ILE A 238 6.50 5.63 -14.81
CA ILE A 238 5.88 6.11 -13.58
C ILE A 238 4.56 5.38 -13.29
N PRO A 239 3.61 5.22 -14.23
CA PRO A 239 2.39 4.45 -13.98
C PRO A 239 2.66 2.99 -13.61
N TYR A 240 3.66 2.35 -14.22
CA TYR A 240 4.05 0.96 -13.94
C TYR A 240 4.82 0.79 -12.61
N LEU A 241 5.25 1.89 -12.01
CA LEU A 241 5.88 1.97 -10.71
C LEU A 241 4.91 2.40 -9.61
N SER A 242 3.97 3.31 -9.90
CA SER A 242 3.08 3.90 -8.90
C SER A 242 1.69 3.26 -8.85
N ARG A 243 1.11 2.81 -9.97
CA ARG A 243 -0.30 2.38 -10.03
C ARG A 243 -0.43 0.87 -9.96
N PHE A 244 -1.31 0.38 -9.08
CA PHE A 244 -1.44 -1.06 -8.85
C PHE A 244 -1.83 -1.89 -10.08
N GLY A 245 -2.77 -1.39 -10.89
CA GLY A 245 -3.23 -2.07 -12.10
C GLY A 245 -2.06 -2.32 -13.05
N TYR A 246 -1.31 -1.27 -13.35
CA TYR A 246 -0.12 -1.29 -14.19
C TYR A 246 1.01 -2.12 -13.57
N ARG A 247 1.28 -1.99 -12.26
CA ARG A 247 2.28 -2.83 -11.56
C ARG A 247 1.99 -4.33 -11.71
N ARG A 248 0.72 -4.72 -11.54
CA ARG A 248 0.28 -6.12 -11.67
C ARG A 248 0.34 -6.58 -13.12
N ALA A 249 -0.05 -5.72 -14.08
CA ALA A 249 0.03 -5.99 -15.50
C ALA A 249 1.48 -6.24 -15.93
N ALA A 250 2.41 -5.35 -15.56
CA ALA A 250 3.85 -5.51 -15.82
C ALA A 250 4.40 -6.83 -15.26
N ARG A 251 4.09 -7.16 -13.99
CA ARG A 251 4.53 -8.44 -13.41
C ARG A 251 3.96 -9.65 -14.16
N ARG A 252 2.66 -9.61 -14.49
CA ARG A 252 2.00 -10.70 -15.24
C ARG A 252 2.61 -10.87 -16.63
N TYR A 253 2.85 -9.77 -17.31
CA TYR A 253 3.51 -9.74 -18.61
C TYR A 253 4.91 -10.37 -18.51
N ALA A 254 5.76 -9.86 -17.61
CA ALA A 254 7.11 -10.39 -17.40
C ALA A 254 7.11 -11.89 -17.07
N LYS A 255 6.14 -12.36 -16.27
CA LYS A 255 5.99 -13.79 -15.96
C LYS A 255 5.61 -14.61 -17.19
N LYS A 256 4.67 -14.10 -18.01
CA LYS A 256 4.12 -14.81 -19.17
C LYS A 256 5.15 -14.90 -20.29
N HIS A 257 5.86 -13.82 -20.58
CA HIS A 257 6.77 -13.73 -21.73
C HIS A 257 8.22 -14.10 -21.39
N HIS A 258 8.67 -13.83 -20.16
CA HIS A 258 10.09 -13.97 -19.77
C HIS A 258 10.30 -14.81 -18.50
N GLY A 259 9.25 -15.49 -18.03
CA GLY A 259 9.33 -16.48 -16.95
C GLY A 259 9.49 -15.90 -15.54
N LYS A 260 9.84 -16.79 -14.59
CA LYS A 260 9.87 -16.47 -13.14
C LYS A 260 10.99 -15.51 -12.75
N VAL A 261 12.10 -15.49 -13.50
CA VAL A 261 13.24 -14.60 -13.22
C VAL A 261 12.85 -13.15 -13.52
N ALA A 262 12.28 -12.88 -14.69
CA ALA A 262 11.80 -11.55 -15.07
C ALA A 262 10.68 -11.06 -14.14
N PHE A 263 9.74 -11.92 -13.76
CA PHE A 263 8.74 -11.58 -12.74
C PHE A 263 9.38 -11.08 -11.43
N ARG A 264 10.44 -11.75 -10.95
CA ARG A 264 11.15 -11.35 -9.73
C ARG A 264 11.92 -10.05 -9.92
N ALA A 265 12.55 -9.84 -11.08
CA ALA A 265 13.25 -8.61 -11.43
C ALA A 265 12.30 -7.40 -11.44
N VAL A 266 11.18 -7.47 -12.18
CA VAL A 266 10.16 -6.41 -12.23
C VAL A 266 9.57 -6.15 -10.84
N ARG A 267 9.32 -7.20 -10.05
CA ARG A 267 8.84 -7.04 -8.67
C ARG A 267 9.86 -6.30 -7.79
N ARG A 268 11.16 -6.60 -7.94
CA ARG A 268 12.24 -5.95 -7.19
C ARG A 268 12.41 -4.50 -7.63
N TYR A 269 12.44 -4.23 -8.93
CA TYR A 269 12.53 -2.88 -9.49
C TYR A 269 11.41 -1.97 -8.95
N GLN A 270 10.17 -2.43 -9.02
CA GLN A 270 9.03 -1.70 -8.47
C GLN A 270 9.13 -1.48 -6.95
N ALA A 271 9.71 -2.41 -6.19
CA ALA A 271 9.90 -2.25 -4.75
C ALA A 271 10.96 -1.18 -4.45
N LEU A 272 12.10 -1.22 -5.15
CA LEU A 272 13.17 -0.24 -5.04
C LEU A 272 12.71 1.17 -5.42
N ALA A 273 11.96 1.30 -6.52
CA ALA A 273 11.39 2.58 -6.93
C ALA A 273 10.48 3.17 -5.84
N THR A 274 9.65 2.33 -5.20
CA THR A 274 8.80 2.77 -4.08
C THR A 274 9.62 3.21 -2.87
N GLN A 275 10.64 2.45 -2.47
CA GLN A 275 11.52 2.79 -1.36
C GLN A 275 12.27 4.11 -1.59
N MET A 276 12.86 4.27 -2.78
CA MET A 276 13.56 5.48 -3.19
C MET A 276 12.64 6.70 -3.15
N SER A 277 11.42 6.58 -3.68
CA SER A 277 10.47 7.68 -3.68
C SER A 277 9.99 8.08 -2.29
N PHE A 278 9.73 7.12 -1.39
CA PHE A 278 9.37 7.45 -0.02
C PHE A 278 10.54 8.05 0.76
N LEU A 279 11.77 7.58 0.52
CA LEU A 279 12.98 8.19 1.07
C LEU A 279 13.14 9.63 0.59
N HIS A 280 12.99 9.87 -0.71
CA HIS A 280 13.01 11.20 -1.30
C HIS A 280 11.94 12.11 -0.70
N ALA A 281 10.69 11.65 -0.63
CA ALA A 281 9.60 12.40 -0.01
C ALA A 281 9.87 12.72 1.47
N ALA A 282 10.47 11.79 2.22
CA ALA A 282 10.83 12.00 3.61
C ALA A 282 11.93 13.07 3.77
N MET A 283 12.95 13.06 2.91
CA MET A 283 14.00 14.09 2.87
C MET A 283 13.42 15.46 2.53
N MET A 284 12.60 15.54 1.47
CA MET A 284 12.01 16.81 1.02
C MET A 284 10.97 17.39 1.99
N SER A 285 10.33 16.54 2.81
CA SER A 285 9.36 16.99 3.83
C SER A 285 9.98 17.30 5.19
N GLY A 286 11.32 17.22 5.33
CA GLY A 286 12.01 17.47 6.60
C GLY A 286 11.66 16.48 7.72
N ARG A 287 11.06 15.33 7.37
CA ARG A 287 10.69 14.27 8.34
C ARG A 287 11.85 13.34 8.68
N THR A 288 12.98 13.50 8.02
CA THR A 288 14.22 12.76 8.31
C THR A 288 14.77 13.06 9.69
N MET A 289 15.61 12.12 10.16
CA MET A 289 16.39 12.18 11.40
C MET A 289 16.89 13.61 11.70
N PRO A 290 16.91 14.04 12.99
CA PRO A 290 17.51 15.32 13.35
C PRO A 290 18.89 15.44 12.70
N HIS A 291 19.12 16.55 11.98
CA HIS A 291 20.38 16.85 11.28
C HIS A 291 20.74 15.95 10.09
N GLY A 292 19.81 15.16 9.53
CA GLY A 292 20.10 14.30 8.37
C GLY A 292 20.54 15.09 7.13
N VAL A 293 19.78 16.12 6.79
CA VAL A 293 20.06 17.01 5.64
C VAL A 293 21.34 17.82 5.91
N GLU A 294 21.50 18.37 7.11
CA GLU A 294 22.72 19.09 7.51
C GLU A 294 23.98 18.21 7.49
N ARG A 295 23.88 16.92 7.88
CA ARG A 295 24.99 15.96 7.76
C ARG A 295 25.32 15.65 6.31
N THR A 296 24.32 15.52 5.43
CA THR A 296 24.56 15.33 3.99
C THR A 296 25.25 16.55 3.38
N TYR A 297 24.84 17.77 3.75
CA TYR A 297 25.48 18.99 3.27
C TYR A 297 26.87 19.22 3.89
N ALA A 298 27.09 18.89 5.16
CA ALA A 298 28.40 18.99 5.82
C ALA A 298 29.45 18.02 5.26
N LEU A 299 29.01 17.02 4.49
CA LEU A 299 29.87 16.05 3.82
C LEU A 299 30.20 16.44 2.37
N LEU A 300 29.50 17.42 1.80
CA LEU A 300 29.84 17.97 0.49
C LEU A 300 31.05 18.91 0.67
N PRO A 301 32.09 18.78 -0.16
CA PRO A 301 33.23 19.67 -0.08
C PRO A 301 32.80 21.12 -0.40
N ASP A 302 33.35 22.08 0.34
CA ASP A 302 32.92 23.49 0.32
C ASP A 302 32.80 24.06 -1.11
N CYS A 303 31.68 24.74 -1.36
CA CYS A 303 31.45 25.74 -2.41
C CYS A 303 32.22 25.54 -3.75
N GLY A 304 31.99 24.41 -4.44
CA GLY A 304 32.37 24.26 -5.84
C GLY A 304 33.53 23.30 -6.13
N ALA A 305 33.97 22.50 -5.15
CA ALA A 305 34.88 21.41 -5.41
C ALA A 305 34.20 20.24 -6.17
N VAL A 306 34.96 19.60 -7.07
CA VAL A 306 34.50 18.43 -7.83
C VAL A 306 34.53 17.19 -6.93
N LEU A 307 33.39 16.54 -6.76
CA LEU A 307 33.29 15.25 -6.07
C LEU A 307 33.94 14.16 -6.92
N HIS A 308 35.02 13.56 -6.43
CA HIS A 308 35.61 12.40 -7.06
C HIS A 308 34.75 11.17 -6.78
N GLU A 309 34.40 10.42 -7.83
CA GLU A 309 33.52 9.24 -7.77
C GLU A 309 34.00 8.18 -6.76
N ARG A 310 35.31 8.14 -6.49
CA ARG A 310 35.93 7.23 -5.52
C ARG A 310 35.59 7.56 -4.07
N ASP A 311 35.35 8.84 -3.77
CA ASP A 311 35.07 9.33 -2.42
C ASP A 311 33.57 9.24 -2.10
N LEU A 312 32.73 9.04 -3.11
CA LEU A 312 31.27 8.94 -2.98
C LEU A 312 30.85 7.74 -2.12
N ALA A 313 31.57 6.62 -2.24
CA ALA A 313 31.31 5.41 -1.47
C ALA A 313 31.53 5.65 0.03
N ASP A 314 32.64 6.31 0.40
CA ASP A 314 32.95 6.64 1.79
C ASP A 314 31.93 7.61 2.39
N LEU A 315 31.45 8.58 1.60
CA LEU A 315 30.38 9.49 2.01
C LEU A 315 29.04 8.77 2.21
N ILE A 316 28.71 7.83 1.33
CA ILE A 316 27.51 6.99 1.44
C ILE A 316 27.60 6.11 2.69
N ASP A 317 28.73 5.47 2.95
CA ASP A 317 28.96 4.62 4.12
C ASP A 317 28.92 5.41 5.43
N ALA A 318 29.36 6.67 5.43
CA ALA A 318 29.26 7.57 6.58
C ALA A 318 27.79 7.97 6.90
N VAL A 319 26.95 8.15 5.87
CA VAL A 319 25.53 8.52 6.04
C VAL A 319 24.66 7.29 6.32
N TYR A 320 25.00 6.14 5.73
CA TYR A 320 24.22 4.90 5.76
C TYR A 320 25.06 3.70 6.23
N PRO A 321 25.53 3.67 7.49
CA PRO A 321 26.53 2.69 7.97
C PRO A 321 26.02 1.24 8.10
N THR A 322 24.74 0.98 7.86
CA THR A 322 24.17 -0.38 7.85
C THR A 322 23.24 -0.54 6.66
N VAL A 323 23.81 -0.97 5.55
CA VAL A 323 23.06 -1.51 4.41
C VAL A 323 23.26 -3.02 4.43
N GLU A 324 22.19 -3.79 4.66
CA GLU A 324 22.21 -5.22 4.31
C GLU A 324 22.24 -5.34 2.78
N LEU A 325 23.44 -5.26 2.21
CA LEU A 325 23.66 -5.51 0.79
C LEU A 325 23.45 -7.00 0.54
N THR A 326 22.32 -7.35 -0.06
CA THR A 326 22.15 -8.67 -0.68
C THR A 326 23.10 -8.74 -1.87
N SER A 327 23.98 -9.75 -1.93
CA SER A 327 25.01 -9.86 -2.96
C SER A 327 24.44 -9.68 -4.37
N LEU A 328 25.15 -8.89 -5.18
CA LEU A 328 24.78 -8.55 -6.55
C LEU A 328 25.19 -9.63 -7.56
N ASP A 329 25.36 -10.88 -7.13
CA ASP A 329 25.84 -12.01 -7.95
C ASP A 329 24.87 -12.47 -9.07
N GLY A 330 23.83 -11.67 -9.37
CA GLY A 330 22.77 -12.04 -10.30
C GLY A 330 22.79 -11.39 -11.69
N PHE A 331 23.78 -10.55 -12.02
CA PHE A 331 23.72 -9.70 -13.22
C PHE A 331 24.88 -9.84 -14.21
N ALA A 332 25.67 -10.91 -14.13
CA ALA A 332 26.67 -11.19 -15.16
C ALA A 332 26.03 -11.99 -16.30
N ARG A 333 25.98 -11.43 -17.52
CA ARG A 333 25.66 -12.20 -18.72
C ARG A 333 26.98 -12.71 -19.32
N PHE A 334 27.11 -14.02 -19.42
CA PHE A 334 28.24 -14.65 -20.10
C PHE A 334 27.91 -14.84 -21.57
N ARG A 335 28.69 -14.21 -22.46
CA ARG A 335 28.55 -14.34 -23.92
C ARG A 335 29.95 -14.32 -24.52
N ASP A 336 30.22 -15.22 -25.47
CA ASP A 336 31.48 -15.31 -26.21
C ASP A 336 32.75 -15.36 -25.34
N GLY A 337 32.69 -16.10 -24.23
CA GLY A 337 33.86 -16.32 -23.37
C GLY A 337 34.17 -15.20 -22.38
N GLN A 338 33.35 -14.16 -22.29
CA GLN A 338 33.57 -13.03 -21.38
C GLN A 338 32.32 -12.72 -20.54
N PHE A 339 32.56 -12.26 -19.30
CA PHE A 339 31.50 -11.74 -18.43
C PHE A 339 31.24 -10.28 -18.78
N LEU A 340 30.02 -9.98 -19.28
CA LEU A 340 29.58 -8.62 -19.53
C LEU A 340 28.96 -8.05 -18.26
N LEU A 341 29.67 -7.12 -17.62
CA LEU A 341 29.10 -6.17 -16.66
C LEU A 341 28.61 -4.96 -17.46
N PRO A 342 27.31 -4.62 -17.46
CA PRO A 342 26.85 -3.36 -18.02
C PRO A 342 27.48 -2.24 -17.18
N LEU A 343 28.37 -1.45 -17.78
CA LEU A 343 28.80 -0.17 -17.21
C LEU A 343 27.56 0.69 -16.94
N LEU A 344 27.60 1.51 -15.89
CA LEU A 344 26.61 2.56 -15.60
C LEU A 344 26.70 3.67 -16.65
N VAL A 345 26.30 3.38 -17.88
CA VAL A 345 26.08 4.36 -18.92
C VAL A 345 24.60 4.74 -18.95
N HIS A 346 24.34 6.03 -19.17
CA HIS A 346 23.02 6.56 -19.44
C HIS A 346 22.41 5.82 -20.63
N GLU A 347 21.48 4.91 -20.37
CA GLU A 347 20.66 4.27 -21.39
C GLU A 347 19.36 5.07 -21.55
N PRO A 348 19.09 5.66 -22.73
CA PRO A 348 17.82 6.35 -22.99
C PRO A 348 16.62 5.38 -22.99
N LYS A 349 16.87 4.06 -23.04
CA LYS A 349 15.84 3.02 -23.00
C LYS A 349 15.63 2.48 -21.60
N SER A 350 14.37 2.41 -21.20
CA SER A 350 13.99 1.84 -19.92
C SER A 350 14.25 0.34 -19.87
N VAL A 351 15.07 -0.11 -18.92
CA VAL A 351 15.27 -1.55 -18.62
C VAL A 351 13.94 -2.24 -18.28
N LEU A 352 12.99 -1.54 -17.69
CA LEU A 352 11.66 -2.08 -17.43
C LEU A 352 10.87 -2.27 -18.75
N LEU A 353 10.90 -1.30 -19.67
CA LEU A 353 10.23 -1.41 -20.97
C LEU A 353 10.89 -2.49 -21.85
N ASP A 354 12.21 -2.58 -21.83
CA ASP A 354 12.97 -3.65 -22.50
C ASP A 354 12.63 -5.03 -21.94
N LEU A 355 12.50 -5.17 -20.61
CA LEU A 355 12.08 -6.41 -19.93
C LEU A 355 10.60 -6.73 -20.12
N LEU A 356 9.79 -5.76 -20.53
CA LEU A 356 8.36 -5.93 -20.77
C LEU A 356 8.03 -5.96 -22.27
N GLU A 357 9.02 -5.96 -23.16
CA GLU A 357 8.82 -5.78 -24.62
C GLU A 357 7.70 -4.76 -24.94
N ILE A 358 7.59 -3.68 -24.13
CA ILE A 358 6.69 -2.57 -24.42
C ILE A 358 7.51 -1.61 -25.26
N ASP A 359 7.63 -2.02 -26.50
CA ASP A 359 8.24 -1.35 -27.61
C ASP A 359 7.40 -0.09 -27.92
N SER A 360 7.51 0.98 -27.12
CA SER A 360 6.76 2.23 -27.35
C SER A 360 7.62 3.29 -28.02
N VAL A 361 7.22 3.76 -29.19
CA VAL A 361 7.82 4.90 -29.91
C VAL A 361 6.87 6.07 -30.00
N THR A 362 7.38 7.25 -30.35
CA THR A 362 6.58 8.46 -30.51
C THR A 362 5.99 8.54 -31.92
N GLY A 363 4.75 9.00 -32.00
CA GLY A 363 4.01 9.28 -33.21
C GLY A 363 3.57 10.74 -33.25
N LEU A 364 3.26 11.23 -34.45
CA LEU A 364 2.76 12.57 -34.68
C LEU A 364 1.63 12.50 -35.71
N TRP A 365 0.53 13.19 -35.43
CA TRP A 365 -0.56 13.31 -36.39
C TRP A 365 -0.11 14.16 -37.58
N LEU A 366 -0.41 13.74 -38.80
CA LEU A 366 -0.01 14.50 -40.00
C LEU A 366 -0.51 15.95 -39.97
N LYS A 367 -1.71 16.20 -39.41
CA LYS A 367 -2.26 17.56 -39.26
C LYS A 367 -1.40 18.49 -38.39
N ASP A 368 -0.62 17.92 -37.47
CA ASP A 368 0.19 18.66 -36.50
C ASP A 368 1.64 18.83 -36.99
N TYR A 369 1.96 18.40 -38.22
CA TYR A 369 3.31 18.43 -38.79
C TYR A 369 3.94 19.85 -38.77
N GLU A 370 3.21 20.85 -39.27
CA GLU A 370 3.72 22.23 -39.31
C GLU A 370 3.80 22.85 -37.92
N ALA A 371 2.79 22.63 -37.09
CA ALA A 371 2.76 23.11 -35.71
C ALA A 371 3.93 22.55 -34.89
N TYR A 372 4.22 21.25 -35.04
CA TYR A 372 5.35 20.58 -34.41
C TYR A 372 6.71 21.09 -34.90
N SER A 373 6.82 21.39 -36.20
CA SER A 373 8.04 21.95 -36.79
C SER A 373 8.38 23.33 -36.21
N LEU A 374 7.36 24.15 -35.99
CA LEU A 374 7.50 25.53 -35.49
C LEU A 374 7.55 25.61 -33.94
N ALA A 375 7.10 24.57 -33.24
CA ALA A 375 7.06 24.53 -31.78
C ALA A 375 8.48 24.55 -31.15
N HIS A 376 8.58 25.24 -30.00
CA HIS A 376 9.77 25.20 -29.14
C HIS A 376 10.00 23.77 -28.63
N PRO A 377 11.26 23.32 -28.41
CA PRO A 377 11.55 21.96 -27.94
C PRO A 377 10.74 21.50 -26.73
N ASP A 378 10.41 22.39 -25.79
CA ASP A 378 9.64 22.07 -24.59
C ASP A 378 8.14 21.85 -24.84
N GLU A 379 7.62 22.31 -25.98
CA GLU A 379 6.20 22.21 -26.36
C GLU A 379 5.93 20.99 -27.25
N ARG A 380 6.96 20.50 -27.96
CA ARG A 380 6.90 19.34 -28.86
C ARG A 380 6.32 18.06 -28.23
N PRO A 381 6.65 17.70 -26.97
CA PRO A 381 6.09 16.49 -26.35
C PRO A 381 4.56 16.50 -26.23
N ARG A 382 3.90 17.67 -26.30
CA ARG A 382 2.43 17.77 -26.23
C ARG A 382 1.72 17.25 -27.49
N PHE A 383 2.45 17.18 -28.60
CA PHE A 383 1.96 16.68 -29.89
C PHE A 383 2.33 15.20 -30.12
N GLU A 384 3.20 14.64 -29.28
CA GLU A 384 3.70 13.27 -29.43
C GLU A 384 2.72 12.27 -28.81
N ILE A 385 2.33 11.26 -29.61
CA ILE A 385 1.46 10.17 -29.20
C ILE A 385 2.23 8.85 -29.07
N PRO A 386 1.90 7.97 -28.12
CA PRO A 386 2.58 6.69 -27.96
C PRO A 386 2.12 5.67 -29.01
N LEU A 387 3.07 5.01 -29.67
CA LEU A 387 2.86 3.96 -30.67
C LEU A 387 3.60 2.69 -30.30
N ASN A 388 3.17 1.57 -30.85
CA ASN A 388 3.97 0.34 -30.81
C ASN A 388 5.06 0.38 -31.91
N TYR A 389 6.32 0.16 -31.53
CA TYR A 389 7.48 0.15 -32.43
C TYR A 389 7.34 -0.88 -33.55
N ARG A 390 6.92 -2.11 -33.21
CA ARG A 390 6.79 -3.18 -34.21
C ARG A 390 5.76 -2.83 -35.26
N ASP A 391 4.67 -2.20 -34.85
CA ASP A 391 3.60 -1.79 -35.75
C ASP A 391 4.04 -0.62 -36.64
N ALA A 392 4.75 0.37 -36.09
CA ALA A 392 5.30 1.49 -36.84
C ALA A 392 6.34 1.04 -37.89
N VAL A 393 7.22 0.10 -37.52
CA VAL A 393 8.21 -0.48 -38.43
C VAL A 393 7.55 -1.38 -39.48
N ARG A 394 6.57 -2.22 -39.08
CA ARG A 394 5.82 -3.09 -39.99
C ARG A 394 5.05 -2.28 -41.04
N ALA A 395 4.48 -1.14 -40.63
CA ALA A 395 3.80 -0.20 -41.52
C ALA A 395 4.76 0.73 -42.29
N LYS A 396 6.08 0.64 -42.06
CA LYS A 396 7.12 1.49 -42.68
C LYS A 396 6.78 2.98 -42.61
N LEU A 397 6.29 3.42 -41.45
CA LEU A 397 5.90 4.82 -41.24
C LEU A 397 7.10 5.75 -41.42
N ARG A 398 6.85 6.90 -42.04
CA ARG A 398 7.86 7.96 -42.19
C ARG A 398 8.06 8.68 -40.86
N GLN A 399 9.27 9.16 -40.61
CA GLN A 399 9.59 9.93 -39.40
C GLN A 399 9.71 11.41 -39.72
N HIS A 400 9.35 12.25 -38.74
CA HIS A 400 9.60 13.68 -38.79
C HIS A 400 11.09 14.00 -38.60
N PRO A 401 11.68 14.99 -39.31
CA PRO A 401 13.13 15.28 -39.22
C PRO A 401 13.58 15.98 -37.93
N HIS A 402 12.65 16.60 -37.19
CA HIS A 402 12.92 17.35 -35.96
C HIS A 402 12.39 16.66 -34.69
N GLY A 403 12.93 17.04 -33.53
CA GLY A 403 12.50 16.55 -32.23
C GLY A 403 12.89 15.10 -31.99
N ASN A 404 12.02 14.32 -31.36
CA ASN A 404 12.22 12.88 -31.09
C ASN A 404 11.99 11.98 -32.32
N GLN A 405 11.97 12.58 -33.52
CA GLN A 405 11.70 11.91 -34.79
C GLN A 405 10.44 11.03 -34.78
N PRO A 406 9.27 11.59 -34.37
CA PRO A 406 8.04 10.82 -34.27
C PRO A 406 7.61 10.25 -35.64
N TYR A 407 7.00 9.07 -35.61
CA TYR A 407 6.39 8.44 -36.78
C TYR A 407 5.09 9.15 -37.17
N LEU A 408 4.97 9.50 -38.45
CA LEU A 408 3.83 10.24 -38.98
C LEU A 408 2.63 9.32 -39.21
N ILE A 409 1.47 9.69 -38.68
CA ILE A 409 0.23 8.88 -38.74
C ILE A 409 -0.95 9.73 -39.18
N ASP A 410 -1.84 9.12 -39.97
CA ASP A 410 -3.13 9.70 -40.35
C ASP A 410 -4.15 9.64 -39.19
N GLU A 411 -5.04 10.62 -39.13
CA GLU A 411 -6.08 10.72 -38.11
C GLU A 411 -6.96 9.47 -38.01
N GLN A 412 -7.22 8.82 -39.14
CA GLN A 412 -8.12 7.67 -39.21
C GLN A 412 -7.48 6.38 -38.70
N ALA A 413 -6.15 6.36 -38.61
CA ALA A 413 -5.34 5.19 -38.29
C ALA A 413 -5.01 5.05 -36.81
N TYR A 414 -5.35 6.01 -35.96
CA TYR A 414 -5.05 5.98 -34.53
C TYR A 414 -6.22 6.50 -33.68
N SER A 415 -6.61 5.74 -32.66
CA SER A 415 -7.58 6.16 -31.65
C SER A 415 -6.93 6.21 -30.26
N PRO A 416 -7.14 7.27 -29.46
CA PRO A 416 -6.65 7.33 -28.07
C PRO A 416 -7.16 6.17 -27.18
N GLU A 417 -8.31 5.60 -27.53
CA GLU A 417 -8.98 4.56 -26.74
C GLU A 417 -8.49 3.15 -27.10
N THR A 418 -8.12 2.93 -28.36
CA THR A 418 -7.82 1.58 -28.90
C THR A 418 -6.45 1.44 -29.55
N GLY A 419 -5.69 2.54 -29.68
CA GLY A 419 -4.34 2.57 -30.23
C GLY A 419 -4.32 2.63 -31.76
N LEU A 420 -3.24 2.11 -32.36
CA LEU A 420 -3.02 2.12 -33.80
C LEU A 420 -3.85 1.02 -34.50
N HIS A 421 -4.66 1.41 -35.48
CA HIS A 421 -5.49 0.51 -36.28
C HIS A 421 -4.74 0.03 -37.52
N MET A 422 -4.05 -1.11 -37.40
CA MET A 422 -3.23 -1.68 -38.48
C MET A 422 -4.01 -1.98 -39.77
N GLU A 423 -5.28 -2.37 -39.67
CA GLU A 423 -6.13 -2.65 -40.84
C GLU A 423 -6.32 -1.42 -41.73
N ARG A 424 -6.43 -0.23 -41.12
CA ARG A 424 -6.62 1.04 -41.86
C ARG A 424 -5.32 1.54 -42.48
N LEU A 425 -4.22 1.40 -41.73
CA LEU A 425 -2.86 1.72 -42.21
C LEU A 425 -2.41 0.87 -43.40
N LEU A 426 -2.74 -0.43 -43.39
CA LEU A 426 -2.39 -1.35 -44.47
C LEU A 426 -3.31 -1.19 -45.69
N ALA A 427 -4.56 -0.77 -45.49
CA ALA A 427 -5.49 -0.45 -46.59
C ALA A 427 -5.04 0.78 -47.40
N GLU A 428 -4.42 1.77 -46.77
CA GLU A 428 -3.87 2.95 -47.45
C GLU A 428 -2.49 2.71 -48.10
N THR A 429 -1.72 1.76 -47.59
CA THR A 429 -0.37 1.43 -48.08
C THR A 429 -0.31 0.27 -49.08
N GLY A 430 -1.45 -0.40 -49.33
CA GLY A 430 -1.61 -1.35 -50.45
C GLY A 430 -0.94 -2.71 -50.29
N TYR A 431 -0.84 -3.27 -49.08
CA TYR A 431 -0.20 -4.57 -48.83
C TYR A 431 -1.15 -5.63 -48.26
N GLU A 432 -1.10 -6.84 -48.84
CA GLU A 432 -1.78 -8.05 -48.34
C GLU A 432 -1.07 -8.65 -47.12
N ILE A 433 -1.86 -9.16 -46.17
CA ILE A 433 -1.43 -9.69 -44.88
C ILE A 433 -1.02 -11.17 -45.04
N PHE A 434 0.24 -11.51 -44.73
CA PHE A 434 0.68 -12.90 -44.44
C PHE A 434 0.84 -13.11 -42.94
#